data_AF-A0A849L3S9-F1
#
_entry.id   AF-A0A849L3S9-F1
#
_cell.length_a   1.000
_cell.length_b   1.000
_cell.length_c   1.000
_cell.angle_alpha   90.00
_cell.angle_beta   90.00
_cell.angle_gamma   90.00
#
_symmetry.space_group_name_H-M   'P 1'
#
loop_
_entity.id
_entity.type
_entity.pdbx_description
1 polymer ?
#
loop_
_entity_poly.entity_id
_entity_poly.type
_entity_poly.pdbx_seq_one_letter_code
_entity_poly.pdbx_strand_id
1 'polypeptide(L)'
;MIHLDFAFRNADRQVCLHGWTDEGRAPDIACTLNGVDSTPRLLPLFVRGDLDPSRGRGFLAFLDLPDGTGPLRLDLRWSGNRRRLDRAALDADLPRFADAALDAALVELLHAIATGTARPPDPARLRVLAPRIRAIGGPYAEDRSTAFALDHAIAVAGQAAGFLRGWQLSRGDALPPLSVLCMAEDALTTADLLPASLPRPDLASMADRYRYTGMDGLCGRFALPADAAPPTRVIALVRGEDGCRAVAIPVLRAEPRDLAAEVLLALRDMPAAADPRIARRLMAAAPERAPARASVQVRTVVPAQPVLHVLLDHDLGCDMLRETLSRLIDAHAGRFSVQLLRDALLPPLARAVAGARADHGGAARMQLAASRRIDWARLPDFAGHVLYARSSALLQLDGWRSELAAALSGPCGGVVSVPHAGPGQPTTGRMIADHLPFVAIFEAGFLADAMPGARPSFLTLEGRLRDLIHAQATAGGDLRLRTDPALTLFEGTQAPDGLGCDPHLGPIAHDAALLRLSLKEAA
;
A
#
# COMPACT_ATOMS: atom_id res chain seq x y z
N MET A 1 -41.20 -3.80 -1.72
CA MET A 1 -41.23 -2.46 -1.11
C MET A 1 -39.89 -1.77 -1.36
N ILE A 2 -39.90 -0.50 -1.73
CA ILE A 2 -38.69 0.29 -2.03
C ILE A 2 -38.55 1.42 -1.01
N HIS A 3 -37.36 1.56 -0.45
CA HIS A 3 -36.96 2.62 0.47
C HIS A 3 -35.88 3.49 -0.17
N LEU A 4 -36.09 4.80 -0.18
CA LEU A 4 -35.13 5.77 -0.70
C LEU A 4 -34.51 6.53 0.47
N ASP A 5 -33.23 6.28 0.73
CA ASP A 5 -32.51 6.85 1.87
C ASP A 5 -32.01 8.26 1.54
N PHE A 6 -31.37 8.43 0.37
CA PHE A 6 -30.76 9.69 -0.05
C PHE A 6 -31.03 9.97 -1.52
N ALA A 7 -31.14 11.26 -1.85
CA ALA A 7 -31.16 11.72 -3.23
C ALA A 7 -30.33 13.00 -3.32
N PHE A 8 -29.21 12.97 -4.03
CA PHE A 8 -28.26 14.07 -4.04
C PHE A 8 -27.70 14.35 -5.42
N ARG A 9 -27.27 15.59 -5.66
CA ARG A 9 -26.49 15.92 -6.86
C ARG A 9 -25.10 15.33 -6.70
N ASN A 10 -24.72 14.43 -7.60
CA ASN A 10 -23.38 13.84 -7.64
C ASN A 10 -22.44 14.75 -8.44
N ALA A 11 -22.87 15.18 -9.63
CA ALA A 11 -22.18 16.14 -10.46
C ALA A 11 -23.17 17.23 -10.92
N ASP A 12 -22.66 18.28 -11.58
CA ASP A 12 -23.50 19.40 -12.01
C ASP A 12 -24.74 18.97 -12.80
N ARG A 13 -24.57 17.92 -13.61
CA ARG A 13 -25.58 17.36 -14.50
C ARG A 13 -26.04 15.96 -14.13
N GLN A 14 -25.87 15.53 -12.88
CA GLN A 14 -26.27 14.18 -12.47
C GLN A 14 -26.77 14.11 -11.04
N VAL A 15 -27.92 13.47 -10.85
CA VAL A 15 -28.47 13.10 -9.54
C VAL A 15 -28.20 11.62 -9.28
N CYS A 16 -27.81 11.31 -8.04
CA CYS A 16 -27.69 9.96 -7.52
C CYS A 16 -28.82 9.70 -6.52
N LEU A 17 -29.52 8.59 -6.70
CA LEU A 17 -30.50 8.05 -5.78
C LEU A 17 -29.90 6.83 -5.09
N HIS A 18 -29.94 6.80 -3.76
CA HIS A 18 -29.49 5.66 -2.96
C HIS A 18 -30.63 5.12 -2.11
N GLY A 19 -30.79 3.81 -2.08
CA GLY A 19 -31.81 3.16 -1.28
C GLY A 19 -31.68 1.65 -1.25
N TRP A 20 -32.78 0.98 -0.90
CA TRP A 20 -32.87 -0.48 -0.90
C TRP A 20 -34.27 -1.00 -1.26
N THR A 21 -34.35 -2.28 -1.59
CA THR A 21 -35.57 -2.98 -1.99
C THR A 21 -35.66 -4.38 -1.36
N ASP A 22 -36.87 -4.76 -0.94
CA ASP A 22 -37.15 -6.11 -0.42
C ASP A 22 -37.28 -7.19 -1.50
N GLU A 23 -37.48 -6.79 -2.75
CA GLU A 23 -37.91 -7.70 -3.81
C GLU A 23 -36.75 -8.44 -4.47
N GLY A 24 -35.49 -8.14 -4.10
CA GLY A 24 -34.30 -8.74 -4.70
C GLY A 24 -34.17 -8.51 -6.22
N ARG A 25 -34.91 -7.54 -6.75
CA ARG A 25 -34.93 -7.12 -8.16
C ARG A 25 -34.83 -5.61 -8.26
N ALA A 26 -34.44 -5.12 -9.44
CA ALA A 26 -34.33 -3.70 -9.75
C ALA A 26 -35.57 -2.92 -9.28
N PRO A 27 -35.42 -1.82 -8.49
CA PRO A 27 -36.54 -1.00 -8.06
C PRO A 27 -37.19 -0.30 -9.25
N ASP A 28 -38.52 -0.32 -9.28
CA ASP A 28 -39.32 0.45 -10.23
C ASP A 28 -39.51 1.89 -9.71
N ILE A 29 -38.68 2.81 -10.21
CA ILE A 29 -38.68 4.22 -9.84
C ILE A 29 -39.01 5.05 -11.08
N ALA A 30 -40.21 5.60 -11.12
CA ALA A 30 -40.62 6.55 -12.14
C ALA A 30 -40.18 7.96 -11.74
N CYS A 31 -39.51 8.65 -12.66
CA CYS A 31 -38.96 9.98 -12.40
C CYS A 31 -39.46 10.96 -13.47
N THR A 32 -39.91 12.13 -13.04
CA THR A 32 -40.22 13.26 -13.92
C THR A 32 -39.34 14.44 -13.56
N LEU A 33 -38.60 14.95 -14.53
CA LEU A 33 -37.70 16.08 -14.42
C LEU A 33 -38.29 17.28 -15.13
N ASN A 34 -38.65 18.31 -14.38
CA ASN A 34 -39.36 19.48 -14.89
C ASN A 34 -40.62 19.13 -15.71
N GLY A 35 -41.29 18.03 -15.33
CA GLY A 35 -42.49 17.52 -16.01
C GLY A 35 -42.23 16.60 -17.20
N VAL A 36 -40.96 16.30 -17.53
CA VAL A 36 -40.58 15.36 -18.58
C VAL A 36 -40.17 14.03 -17.96
N ASP A 37 -40.72 12.93 -18.47
CA ASP A 37 -40.34 11.58 -18.00
C ASP A 37 -38.86 11.33 -18.24
N SER A 38 -38.20 10.75 -17.23
CA SER A 38 -36.78 10.40 -17.25
C SER A 38 -36.59 9.02 -16.64
N THR A 39 -35.82 8.17 -17.30
CA THR A 39 -35.52 6.82 -16.82
C THR A 39 -34.18 6.82 -16.09
N PRO A 40 -34.14 6.46 -14.79
CA PRO A 40 -32.88 6.36 -14.07
C PRO A 40 -32.06 5.16 -14.57
N ARG A 41 -30.75 5.36 -14.71
CA ARG A 41 -29.81 4.25 -14.94
C ARG A 41 -29.49 3.60 -13.60
N LEU A 42 -29.92 2.36 -13.42
CA LEU A 42 -29.71 1.59 -12.21
C LEU A 42 -28.41 0.76 -12.29
N LEU A 43 -27.66 0.71 -11.19
CA LEU A 43 -26.58 -0.27 -11.01
C LEU A 43 -27.13 -1.65 -10.61
N PRO A 44 -26.34 -2.74 -10.77
CA PRO A 44 -26.65 -4.01 -10.12
C PRO A 44 -26.87 -3.84 -8.61
N LEU A 45 -27.79 -4.62 -8.06
CA LEU A 45 -28.04 -4.62 -6.61
C LEU A 45 -26.80 -5.10 -5.87
N PHE A 46 -26.55 -4.55 -4.69
CA PHE A 46 -25.42 -4.90 -3.84
C PHE A 46 -25.85 -5.28 -2.44
N VAL A 47 -25.02 -6.06 -1.75
CA VAL A 47 -25.27 -6.45 -0.36
C VAL A 47 -25.02 -5.24 0.55
N ARG A 48 -25.97 -4.99 1.45
CA ARG A 48 -25.82 -4.00 2.53
C ARG A 48 -25.68 -4.72 3.85
N GLY A 49 -24.72 -4.28 4.68
CA GLY A 49 -24.43 -4.92 5.97
C GLY A 49 -25.54 -4.80 7.03
N ASP A 50 -26.48 -3.88 6.85
CA ASP A 50 -27.64 -3.69 7.73
C ASP A 50 -28.88 -4.50 7.29
N LEU A 51 -28.81 -5.16 6.15
CA LEU A 51 -29.86 -6.02 5.60
C LEU A 51 -29.38 -7.47 5.56
N ASP A 52 -30.29 -8.37 5.20
CA ASP A 52 -29.98 -9.78 4.97
C ASP A 52 -28.82 -9.94 3.96
N PRO A 53 -27.65 -10.42 4.40
CA PRO A 53 -26.43 -10.44 3.59
C PRO A 53 -26.48 -11.50 2.49
N SER A 54 -27.48 -12.40 2.50
CA SER A 54 -27.66 -13.41 1.47
C SER A 54 -28.28 -12.88 0.18
N ARG A 55 -28.71 -11.60 0.15
CA ARG A 55 -29.37 -10.99 -1.01
C ARG A 55 -28.84 -9.58 -1.28
N GLY A 56 -28.55 -9.29 -2.54
CA GLY A 56 -28.35 -7.92 -3.00
C GLY A 56 -29.66 -7.14 -2.89
N ARG A 57 -29.69 -6.14 -1.99
CA ARG A 57 -30.89 -5.32 -1.73
C ARG A 57 -30.64 -3.83 -1.84
N GLY A 58 -29.39 -3.38 -1.71
CA GLY A 58 -29.00 -1.99 -1.92
C GLY A 58 -29.00 -1.62 -3.40
N PHE A 59 -29.31 -0.37 -3.71
CA PHE A 59 -29.22 0.14 -5.08
C PHE A 59 -28.68 1.57 -5.14
N LEU A 60 -28.03 1.86 -6.27
CA LEU A 60 -27.75 3.21 -6.74
C LEU A 60 -28.40 3.41 -8.10
N ALA A 61 -29.01 4.57 -8.30
CA ALA A 61 -29.58 4.97 -9.58
C ALA A 61 -29.13 6.37 -9.95
N PHE A 62 -28.81 6.59 -11.23
CA PHE A 62 -28.31 7.86 -11.73
C PHE A 62 -29.29 8.47 -12.73
N LEU A 63 -29.55 9.76 -12.59
CA LEU A 63 -30.34 10.55 -13.53
C LEU A 63 -29.49 11.68 -14.08
N ASP A 64 -29.36 11.75 -15.40
CA ASP A 64 -28.74 12.88 -16.06
C ASP A 64 -29.71 14.06 -16.12
N LEU A 65 -29.18 15.26 -15.86
CA LEU A 65 -29.94 16.51 -15.90
C LEU A 65 -29.73 17.24 -17.24
N PRO A 66 -30.76 17.88 -17.81
CA PRO A 66 -30.65 18.67 -19.02
C PRO A 66 -29.78 19.90 -18.80
N ASP A 67 -29.26 20.47 -19.89
CA ASP A 67 -28.50 21.71 -19.85
C ASP A 67 -29.39 22.88 -19.44
N GLY A 68 -28.95 23.66 -18.45
CA GLY A 68 -29.59 24.93 -18.10
C GLY A 68 -29.49 25.33 -16.63
N THR A 69 -29.64 26.63 -16.39
CA THR A 69 -29.69 27.26 -15.05
C THR A 69 -31.10 27.35 -14.47
N GLY A 70 -32.11 26.81 -15.18
CA GLY A 70 -33.51 26.83 -14.77
C GLY A 70 -33.77 26.09 -13.45
N PRO A 71 -34.96 26.29 -12.86
CA PRO A 71 -35.34 25.60 -11.63
C PRO A 71 -35.31 24.08 -11.84
N LEU A 72 -34.63 23.38 -10.93
CA LEU A 72 -34.57 21.93 -10.91
C LEU A 72 -35.74 21.41 -10.06
N ARG A 73 -36.66 20.69 -10.68
CA ARG A 73 -37.75 19.99 -9.99
C ARG A 73 -37.76 18.52 -10.41
N LEU A 74 -37.39 17.66 -9.47
CA LEU A 74 -37.41 16.21 -9.62
C LEU A 74 -38.59 15.63 -8.84
N ASP A 75 -39.55 15.07 -9.55
CA ASP A 75 -40.70 14.38 -8.99
C ASP A 75 -40.45 12.86 -9.11
N LEU A 76 -40.28 12.18 -7.98
CA LEU A 76 -40.00 10.73 -7.88
C LEU A 76 -41.26 9.97 -7.45
N ARG A 77 -41.51 8.80 -8.04
CA ARG A 77 -42.62 7.91 -7.70
C ARG A 77 -42.15 6.46 -7.62
N TRP A 78 -42.46 5.77 -6.52
CA TRP A 78 -42.13 4.36 -6.32
C TRP A 78 -43.08 3.74 -5.30
N SER A 79 -43.48 2.47 -5.47
CA SER A 79 -44.32 1.73 -4.50
C SER A 79 -45.53 2.53 -3.93
N GLY A 80 -46.19 3.36 -4.73
CA GLY A 80 -47.28 4.24 -4.29
C GLY A 80 -46.85 5.55 -3.59
N ASN A 81 -45.58 5.68 -3.21
CA ASN A 81 -44.98 6.89 -2.65
C ASN A 81 -44.69 7.93 -3.74
N ARG A 82 -44.67 9.20 -3.32
CA ARG A 82 -44.25 10.34 -4.15
C ARG A 82 -43.36 11.27 -3.33
N ARG A 83 -42.22 11.69 -3.90
CA ARG A 83 -41.33 12.68 -3.29
C ARG A 83 -40.95 13.72 -4.34
N ARG A 84 -41.10 14.99 -3.99
CA ARG A 84 -40.62 16.11 -4.80
C ARG A 84 -39.33 16.63 -4.20
N LEU A 85 -38.33 16.82 -5.05
CA LEU A 85 -37.00 17.31 -4.69
C LEU A 85 -36.67 18.51 -5.56
N ASP A 86 -36.23 19.58 -4.91
CA ASP A 86 -35.63 20.74 -5.57
C ASP A 86 -34.10 20.72 -5.41
N ARG A 87 -33.43 21.72 -5.97
CA ARG A 87 -31.96 21.84 -5.87
C ARG A 87 -31.47 21.88 -4.43
N ALA A 88 -32.14 22.62 -3.55
CA ALA A 88 -31.73 22.77 -2.16
C ALA A 88 -31.84 21.45 -1.38
N ALA A 89 -32.92 20.69 -1.60
CA ALA A 89 -33.11 19.37 -0.99
C ALA A 89 -32.03 18.38 -1.46
N LEU A 90 -31.66 18.40 -2.75
CA LEU A 90 -30.61 17.53 -3.29
C LEU A 90 -29.21 17.90 -2.77
N ASP A 91 -28.93 19.20 -2.61
CA ASP A 91 -27.65 19.66 -2.08
C ASP A 91 -27.52 19.38 -0.56
N ALA A 92 -28.64 19.36 0.17
CA ALA A 92 -28.67 19.03 1.59
C ALA A 92 -28.50 17.53 1.91
N ASP A 93 -28.85 16.63 0.98
CA ASP A 93 -28.77 15.19 1.21
C ASP A 93 -27.33 14.63 0.98
N LEU A 94 -26.43 15.33 0.27
CA LEU A 94 -25.05 14.86 0.06
C LEU A 94 -24.24 14.78 1.38
N PRO A 95 -24.22 15.81 2.24
CA PRO A 95 -23.56 15.69 3.55
C PRO A 95 -24.14 14.56 4.39
N ARG A 96 -25.48 14.37 4.36
CA ARG A 96 -26.14 13.28 5.08
C ARG A 96 -25.74 11.90 4.56
N PHE A 97 -25.58 11.77 3.24
CA PHE A 97 -25.02 10.56 2.64
C PHE A 97 -23.58 10.33 3.10
N ALA A 98 -22.73 11.36 3.08
CA ALA A 98 -21.35 11.24 3.55
C ALA A 98 -21.30 10.77 5.02
N ASP A 99 -22.15 11.33 5.88
CA ASP A 99 -22.15 11.05 7.31
C ASP A 99 -22.77 9.70 7.68
N ALA A 100 -23.86 9.29 7.02
CA ALA A 100 -24.71 8.19 7.47
C ALA A 100 -24.82 7.00 6.50
N ALA A 101 -24.39 7.15 5.24
CA ALA A 101 -24.45 6.03 4.31
C ALA A 101 -23.44 4.94 4.67
N LEU A 102 -23.82 3.69 4.42
CA LEU A 102 -22.94 2.53 4.59
C LEU A 102 -21.77 2.59 3.60
N ASP A 103 -20.62 2.04 4.00
CA ASP A 103 -19.41 2.00 3.17
C ASP A 103 -19.66 1.33 1.81
N ALA A 104 -20.47 0.27 1.78
CA ALA A 104 -20.85 -0.41 0.54
C ALA A 104 -21.45 0.55 -0.50
N ALA A 105 -22.29 1.50 -0.08
CA ALA A 105 -22.89 2.47 -0.99
C ALA A 105 -21.87 3.47 -1.54
N LEU A 106 -20.93 3.91 -0.70
CA LEU A 106 -19.82 4.78 -1.13
C LEU A 106 -18.91 4.04 -2.13
N VAL A 107 -18.55 2.80 -1.83
CA VAL A 107 -17.71 1.97 -2.71
C VAL A 107 -18.38 1.72 -4.06
N GLU A 108 -19.70 1.48 -4.06
CA GLU A 108 -20.48 1.33 -5.29
C GLU A 108 -20.57 2.62 -6.11
N LEU A 109 -20.68 3.78 -5.45
CA LEU A 109 -20.60 5.08 -6.13
C LEU A 109 -19.22 5.27 -6.78
N LEU A 110 -18.14 4.96 -6.06
CA LEU A 110 -16.77 5.06 -6.59
C LEU A 110 -16.57 4.12 -7.77
N HIS A 111 -17.06 2.88 -7.70
CA HIS A 111 -17.02 1.93 -8.82
C HIS A 111 -17.81 2.42 -10.03
N ALA A 112 -18.98 3.02 -9.82
CA ALA A 112 -19.75 3.63 -10.90
C ALA A 112 -18.98 4.77 -11.56
N ILE A 113 -18.27 5.59 -10.79
CA ILE A 113 -17.42 6.65 -11.34
C ILE A 113 -16.25 6.05 -12.13
N ALA A 114 -15.58 5.04 -11.58
CA ALA A 114 -14.41 4.41 -12.20
C ALA A 114 -14.74 3.73 -13.53
N THR A 115 -15.95 3.18 -13.66
CA THR A 115 -16.46 2.52 -14.88
C THR A 115 -17.15 3.49 -15.86
N GLY A 116 -17.26 4.79 -15.52
CA GLY A 116 -17.97 5.79 -16.33
C GLY A 116 -19.51 5.69 -16.27
N THR A 117 -20.05 4.86 -15.38
CA THR A 117 -21.50 4.77 -15.11
C THR A 117 -22.00 5.93 -14.25
N ALA A 118 -21.13 6.61 -13.53
CA ALA A 118 -21.40 7.88 -12.86
C ALA A 118 -20.37 8.92 -13.29
N ARG A 119 -20.77 10.19 -13.26
CA ARG A 119 -19.84 11.29 -13.49
C ARG A 119 -19.03 11.53 -12.22
N PRO A 120 -17.74 11.91 -12.30
CA PRO A 120 -17.01 12.32 -11.12
C PRO A 120 -17.69 13.55 -10.48
N PRO A 121 -17.74 13.63 -9.14
CA PRO A 121 -18.28 14.79 -8.46
C PRO A 121 -17.43 16.02 -8.75
N ASP A 122 -18.07 17.19 -8.78
CA ASP A 122 -17.33 18.45 -8.84
C ASP A 122 -16.51 18.70 -7.55
N PRO A 123 -15.54 19.61 -7.57
CA PRO A 123 -14.68 19.89 -6.42
C PRO A 123 -15.41 20.16 -5.10
N ALA A 124 -16.55 20.86 -5.13
CA ALA A 124 -17.28 21.19 -3.91
C ALA A 124 -17.90 19.93 -3.29
N ARG A 125 -18.50 19.07 -4.12
CA ARG A 125 -19.11 17.81 -3.70
C ARG A 125 -18.08 16.76 -3.30
N LEU A 126 -16.96 16.68 -4.01
CA LEU A 126 -15.88 15.77 -3.67
C LEU A 126 -15.31 16.07 -2.29
N ARG A 127 -15.15 17.35 -1.91
CA ARG A 127 -14.68 17.74 -0.56
C ARG A 127 -15.59 17.23 0.56
N VAL A 128 -16.90 17.11 0.31
CA VAL A 128 -17.84 16.52 1.28
C VAL A 128 -17.62 15.02 1.43
N LEU A 129 -17.35 14.30 0.33
CA LEU A 129 -17.11 12.86 0.34
C LEU A 129 -15.68 12.47 0.76
N ALA A 130 -14.72 13.37 0.57
CA ALA A 130 -13.29 13.11 0.70
C ALA A 130 -12.90 12.50 2.07
N PRO A 131 -13.43 12.95 3.23
CA PRO A 131 -13.11 12.33 4.51
C PRO A 131 -13.45 10.83 4.56
N ARG A 132 -14.62 10.45 4.05
CA ARG A 132 -15.06 9.04 4.01
C ARG A 132 -14.27 8.23 3.00
N ILE A 133 -13.95 8.81 1.84
CA ILE A 133 -13.10 8.15 0.84
C ILE A 133 -11.69 7.92 1.40
N ARG A 134 -11.14 8.88 2.16
CA ARG A 134 -9.84 8.74 2.84
C ARG A 134 -9.86 7.68 3.94
N ALA A 135 -11.02 7.44 4.54
CA ALA A 135 -11.24 6.40 5.54
C ALA A 135 -11.37 4.99 4.96
N ILE A 136 -11.47 4.84 3.63
CA ILE A 136 -11.34 3.53 2.98
C ILE A 136 -9.94 2.99 3.29
N GLY A 137 -9.91 1.93 4.10
CA GLY A 137 -8.69 1.32 4.62
C GLY A 137 -8.29 0.05 3.87
N GLY A 138 -7.15 -0.49 4.28
CA GLY A 138 -6.62 -1.77 3.83
C GLY A 138 -5.91 -1.69 2.46
N PRO A 139 -4.69 -2.26 2.33
CA PRO A 139 -4.09 -2.48 1.03
C PRO A 139 -4.68 -3.70 0.32
N TYR A 140 -5.50 -4.51 1.00
CA TYR A 140 -5.95 -5.83 0.58
C TYR A 140 -7.46 -6.01 0.82
N ALA A 141 -8.13 -6.69 -0.11
CA ALA A 141 -9.50 -7.15 0.07
C ALA A 141 -9.68 -8.55 -0.55
N GLU A 142 -10.54 -9.33 0.10
CA GLU A 142 -10.88 -10.70 -0.30
C GLU A 142 -12.39 -10.92 -0.17
N ASP A 143 -12.95 -11.67 -1.10
CA ASP A 143 -14.26 -12.28 -0.97
C ASP A 143 -14.25 -13.72 -1.49
N ARG A 144 -15.44 -14.34 -1.56
CA ARG A 144 -15.56 -15.74 -1.98
C ARG A 144 -15.12 -16.00 -3.42
N SER A 145 -14.95 -14.97 -4.24
CA SER A 145 -14.73 -15.06 -5.69
C SER A 145 -13.40 -14.44 -6.13
N THR A 146 -12.85 -13.51 -5.35
CA THR A 146 -11.72 -12.66 -5.71
C THR A 146 -10.85 -12.28 -4.52
N ALA A 147 -9.57 -12.07 -4.80
CA ALA A 147 -8.63 -11.46 -3.86
C ALA A 147 -7.78 -10.44 -4.63
N PHE A 148 -7.56 -9.26 -4.06
CA PHE A 148 -6.74 -8.24 -4.71
C PHE A 148 -6.08 -7.31 -3.71
N ALA A 149 -4.94 -6.75 -4.10
CA ALA A 149 -4.25 -5.75 -3.29
C ALA A 149 -3.57 -4.68 -4.14
N LEU A 150 -3.34 -3.54 -3.51
CA LEU A 150 -2.40 -2.52 -3.96
C LEU A 150 -1.13 -2.59 -3.12
N ASP A 151 0.00 -2.77 -3.79
CA ASP A 151 1.30 -2.94 -3.17
C ASP A 151 1.87 -1.58 -2.74
N HIS A 152 1.92 -0.64 -3.69
CA HIS A 152 2.30 0.75 -3.47
C HIS A 152 1.91 1.63 -4.66
N ALA A 153 1.89 2.93 -4.43
CA ALA A 153 1.71 3.96 -5.45
C ALA A 153 2.70 5.09 -5.20
N ILE A 154 3.38 5.55 -6.24
CA ILE A 154 4.40 6.61 -6.16
C ILE A 154 4.15 7.70 -7.22
N ALA A 155 4.46 8.93 -6.87
CA ALA A 155 4.44 10.07 -7.78
C ALA A 155 5.55 11.07 -7.45
N VAL A 156 5.98 11.83 -8.46
CA VAL A 156 6.96 12.91 -8.31
C VAL A 156 6.24 14.23 -8.02
N ALA A 157 6.83 15.04 -7.16
CA ALA A 157 6.29 16.37 -6.86
C ALA A 157 6.17 17.25 -8.12
N GLY A 158 4.98 17.84 -8.32
CA GLY A 158 4.71 18.72 -9.47
C GLY A 158 4.56 18.00 -10.81
N GLN A 159 4.46 16.66 -10.82
CA GLN A 159 4.14 15.89 -12.01
C GLN A 159 2.67 15.49 -12.06
N ALA A 160 2.11 15.51 -13.26
CA ALA A 160 0.73 15.15 -13.53
C ALA A 160 0.49 13.63 -13.64
N ALA A 161 1.47 12.81 -13.27
CA ALA A 161 1.38 11.36 -13.38
C ALA A 161 2.12 10.65 -12.24
N GLY A 162 1.65 9.44 -11.92
CA GLY A 162 2.31 8.52 -11.03
C GLY A 162 2.17 7.07 -11.49
N PHE A 163 2.78 6.17 -10.74
CA PHE A 163 2.86 4.75 -11.03
C PHE A 163 2.37 3.93 -9.83
N LEU A 164 1.68 2.83 -10.11
CA LEU A 164 1.16 1.93 -9.07
C LEU A 164 1.46 0.46 -9.42
N ARG A 165 1.52 -0.37 -8.38
CA ARG A 165 1.61 -1.83 -8.48
C ARG A 165 0.61 -2.50 -7.54
N GLY A 166 0.25 -3.72 -7.87
CA GLY A 166 -0.64 -4.56 -7.07
C GLY A 166 -0.75 -5.96 -7.64
N TRP A 167 -1.84 -6.63 -7.32
CA TRP A 167 -2.19 -7.94 -7.87
C TRP A 167 -3.67 -8.24 -7.74
N GLN A 168 -4.13 -9.21 -8.52
CA GLN A 168 -5.52 -9.68 -8.48
C GLN A 168 -5.56 -11.17 -8.81
N LEU A 169 -6.33 -11.91 -8.01
CA LEU A 169 -6.65 -13.31 -8.20
C LEU A 169 -8.17 -13.49 -8.30
N SER A 170 -8.60 -14.51 -9.04
CA SER A 170 -10.00 -14.91 -9.13
C SER A 170 -10.14 -16.41 -8.97
N ARG A 171 -11.28 -16.85 -8.45
CA ARG A 171 -11.69 -18.26 -8.47
C ARG A 171 -12.21 -18.71 -9.83
N GLY A 172 -12.75 -17.78 -10.59
CA GLY A 172 -13.29 -18.05 -11.92
C GLY A 172 -12.20 -18.12 -12.98
N ASP A 173 -12.59 -18.51 -14.19
CA ASP A 173 -11.69 -18.57 -15.34
C ASP A 173 -11.27 -17.19 -15.86
N ALA A 174 -12.02 -16.15 -15.51
CA ALA A 174 -11.76 -14.77 -15.90
C ALA A 174 -11.54 -13.88 -14.68
N LEU A 175 -10.55 -13.00 -14.75
CA LEU A 175 -10.38 -11.93 -13.78
C LEU A 175 -11.55 -10.95 -13.89
N PRO A 176 -12.24 -10.63 -12.79
CA PRO A 176 -13.27 -9.61 -12.81
C PRO A 176 -12.63 -8.24 -13.10
N PRO A 177 -13.36 -7.31 -13.72
CA PRO A 177 -12.84 -5.99 -14.04
C PRO A 177 -12.35 -5.26 -12.80
N LEU A 178 -11.05 -4.97 -12.76
CA LEU A 178 -10.43 -4.09 -11.78
C LEU A 178 -10.45 -2.66 -12.31
N SER A 179 -11.01 -1.75 -11.53
CA SER A 179 -10.95 -0.31 -11.80
C SER A 179 -10.13 0.38 -10.73
N VAL A 180 -9.38 1.41 -11.08
CA VAL A 180 -8.63 2.19 -10.11
C VAL A 180 -8.93 3.66 -10.28
N LEU A 181 -9.17 4.33 -9.15
CA LEU A 181 -9.32 5.77 -9.04
C LEU A 181 -8.12 6.36 -8.31
N CYS A 182 -7.70 7.54 -8.74
CA CYS A 182 -6.79 8.39 -7.99
C CYS A 182 -7.54 9.61 -7.48
N MET A 183 -7.40 9.89 -6.18
CA MET A 183 -7.98 11.05 -5.53
C MET A 183 -6.88 12.03 -5.14
N ALA A 184 -6.96 13.24 -5.68
CA ALA A 184 -6.33 14.46 -5.16
C ALA A 184 -7.44 15.35 -4.56
N GLU A 185 -7.11 16.30 -3.67
CA GLU A 185 -8.07 17.04 -2.83
C GLU A 185 -9.41 17.41 -3.48
N ASP A 186 -9.37 17.84 -4.73
CA ASP A 186 -10.50 18.34 -5.50
C ASP A 186 -10.79 17.56 -6.79
N ALA A 187 -10.06 16.47 -7.05
CA ALA A 187 -10.21 15.69 -8.27
C ALA A 187 -10.20 14.18 -8.01
N LEU A 188 -11.11 13.49 -8.71
CA LEU A 188 -11.12 12.04 -8.84
C LEU A 188 -10.86 11.67 -10.30
N THR A 189 -9.79 10.94 -10.57
CA THR A 189 -9.39 10.53 -11.92
C THR A 189 -9.27 9.00 -12.00
N THR A 190 -9.42 8.45 -13.20
CA THR A 190 -9.20 7.02 -13.43
C THR A 190 -7.72 6.74 -13.72
N ALA A 191 -7.26 5.55 -13.31
CA ALA A 191 -5.94 5.05 -13.65
C ALA A 191 -6.01 4.07 -14.83
N ASP A 192 -4.94 4.07 -15.63
CA ASP A 192 -4.71 3.05 -16.64
C ASP A 192 -4.01 1.85 -16.00
N LEU A 193 -4.65 0.69 -16.02
CA LEU A 193 -4.12 -0.54 -15.45
C LEU A 193 -3.79 -1.58 -16.51
N LEU A 194 -2.82 -2.41 -16.16
CA LEU A 194 -2.41 -3.60 -16.90
C LEU A 194 -2.54 -4.79 -15.94
N PRO A 195 -3.71 -5.44 -15.88
CA PRO A 195 -3.88 -6.65 -15.09
C PRO A 195 -3.06 -7.80 -15.69
N ALA A 196 -2.72 -8.78 -14.86
CA ALA A 196 -1.98 -9.97 -15.24
C ALA A 196 -0.67 -9.69 -16.02
N SER A 197 0.05 -8.63 -15.62
CA SER A 197 1.21 -8.10 -16.35
C SER A 197 2.55 -8.31 -15.66
N LEU A 198 2.55 -8.58 -14.34
CA LEU A 198 3.77 -8.75 -13.57
C LEU A 198 3.85 -10.14 -12.95
N PRO A 199 5.04 -10.75 -12.90
CA PRO A 199 5.23 -12.03 -12.24
C PRO A 199 4.99 -11.88 -10.75
N ARG A 200 4.20 -12.80 -10.18
CA ARG A 200 3.88 -12.87 -8.76
C ARG A 200 4.07 -14.28 -8.22
N PRO A 201 5.31 -14.82 -8.25
CA PRO A 201 5.60 -16.16 -7.74
C PRO A 201 5.20 -16.32 -6.28
N ASP A 202 5.15 -15.22 -5.53
CA ASP A 202 4.70 -15.18 -4.15
C ASP A 202 3.23 -15.62 -3.97
N LEU A 203 2.38 -15.37 -4.96
CA LEU A 203 0.95 -15.72 -4.90
C LEU A 203 0.68 -17.20 -5.19
N ALA A 204 1.69 -18.03 -5.49
CA ALA A 204 1.54 -19.47 -5.76
C ALA A 204 0.76 -20.19 -4.66
N SER A 205 0.96 -19.70 -3.45
CA SER A 205 0.30 -20.19 -2.26
C SER A 205 -1.21 -20.03 -2.17
N MET A 206 -1.77 -19.11 -2.96
CA MET A 206 -3.20 -18.86 -3.05
C MET A 206 -3.88 -19.79 -4.05
N ALA A 207 -3.11 -20.67 -4.72
CA ALA A 207 -3.58 -21.57 -5.79
C ALA A 207 -4.62 -22.60 -5.32
N ASP A 208 -4.70 -22.88 -4.03
CA ASP A 208 -5.70 -23.76 -3.43
C ASP A 208 -7.09 -23.12 -3.39
N ARG A 209 -7.13 -21.79 -3.24
CA ARG A 209 -8.36 -21.00 -3.12
C ARG A 209 -8.73 -20.29 -4.41
N TYR A 210 -7.74 -19.85 -5.18
CA TYR A 210 -7.88 -19.05 -6.39
C TYR A 210 -7.09 -19.64 -7.55
N ARG A 211 -7.43 -19.26 -8.77
CA ARG A 211 -6.63 -19.58 -9.95
C ARG A 211 -5.37 -18.73 -9.95
N TYR A 212 -4.24 -19.38 -9.76
CA TYR A 212 -2.91 -18.79 -9.82
C TYR A 212 -2.27 -19.07 -11.18
N THR A 213 -1.71 -18.05 -11.82
CA THR A 213 -1.07 -18.14 -13.15
C THR A 213 0.42 -17.86 -13.12
N GLY A 214 0.93 -17.30 -12.02
CA GLY A 214 2.31 -16.80 -11.92
C GLY A 214 2.50 -15.41 -12.48
N MET A 215 1.53 -14.88 -13.22
CA MET A 215 1.52 -13.53 -13.81
C MET A 215 0.46 -12.63 -13.19
N ASP A 216 -0.04 -12.96 -12.00
CA ASP A 216 -1.22 -12.35 -11.38
C ASP A 216 -0.99 -10.93 -10.85
N GLY A 217 0.20 -10.37 -11.05
CA GLY A 217 0.55 -9.00 -10.71
C GLY A 217 -0.01 -8.00 -11.71
N LEU A 218 -0.20 -6.78 -11.24
CA LEU A 218 -0.61 -5.65 -12.06
C LEU A 218 0.26 -4.44 -11.81
N CYS A 219 0.31 -3.59 -12.81
CA CYS A 219 0.82 -2.25 -12.67
C CYS A 219 0.01 -1.28 -13.51
N GLY A 220 0.24 0.00 -13.28
CA GLY A 220 -0.48 1.02 -14.01
C GLY A 220 0.07 2.40 -13.79
N ARG A 221 -0.50 3.34 -14.54
CA ARG A 221 -0.27 4.76 -14.34
C ARG A 221 -1.56 5.43 -13.90
N PHE A 222 -1.44 6.49 -13.12
CA PHE A 222 -2.56 7.37 -12.80
C PHE A 222 -2.18 8.79 -13.11
N ALA A 223 -3.18 9.60 -13.44
CA ALA A 223 -3.01 11.03 -13.61
C ALA A 223 -3.21 11.75 -12.27
N LEU A 224 -2.48 12.84 -12.09
CA LEU A 224 -2.68 13.80 -11.02
C LEU A 224 -2.92 15.17 -11.62
N PRO A 225 -3.77 16.01 -11.00
CA PRO A 225 -3.73 17.44 -11.26
C PRO A 225 -2.30 17.96 -11.07
N ALA A 226 -1.86 18.87 -11.95
CA ALA A 226 -0.47 19.34 -11.98
C ALA A 226 -0.02 20.02 -10.66
N ASP A 227 -0.98 20.54 -9.90
CA ASP A 227 -0.85 21.23 -8.62
C ASP A 227 -1.29 20.39 -7.42
N ALA A 228 -1.51 19.07 -7.60
CA ALA A 228 -1.98 18.21 -6.53
C ALA A 228 -1.03 18.22 -5.31
N ALA A 229 -1.49 18.85 -4.24
CA ALA A 229 -0.89 18.74 -2.93
C ALA A 229 -1.30 17.40 -2.27
N PRO A 230 -0.43 16.78 -1.46
CA PRO A 230 -0.84 15.66 -0.61
C PRO A 230 -1.93 16.13 0.36
N PRO A 231 -2.84 15.23 0.82
CA PRO A 231 -2.79 13.78 0.67
C PRO A 231 -3.50 13.26 -0.60
N THR A 232 -2.76 12.52 -1.41
CA THR A 232 -3.25 11.82 -2.60
C THR A 232 -3.41 10.33 -2.29
N ARG A 233 -4.48 9.69 -2.78
CA ARG A 233 -4.73 8.26 -2.60
C ARG A 233 -5.01 7.57 -3.93
N VAL A 234 -4.67 6.29 -3.99
CA VAL A 234 -5.09 5.38 -5.06
C VAL A 234 -6.07 4.37 -4.45
N ILE A 235 -7.20 4.17 -5.12
CA ILE A 235 -8.30 3.33 -4.68
C ILE A 235 -8.54 2.29 -5.76
N ALA A 236 -8.37 1.01 -5.44
CA ALA A 236 -8.71 -0.07 -6.37
C ALA A 236 -10.06 -0.68 -6.02
N LEU A 237 -10.83 -1.00 -7.06
CA LEU A 237 -12.24 -1.37 -6.99
C LEU A 237 -12.46 -2.62 -7.84
N VAL A 238 -12.92 -3.69 -7.20
CA VAL A 238 -13.33 -4.93 -7.87
C VAL A 238 -14.77 -5.21 -7.53
N ARG A 239 -15.56 -5.56 -8.54
CA ARG A 239 -16.93 -6.06 -8.32
C ARG A 239 -16.90 -7.58 -8.21
N GLY A 240 -17.23 -8.09 -7.03
CA GLY A 240 -17.43 -9.51 -6.76
C GLY A 240 -18.92 -9.87 -6.72
N GLU A 241 -19.22 -11.06 -6.20
CA GLU A 241 -20.60 -11.58 -6.07
C GLU A 241 -21.46 -10.76 -5.11
N ASP A 242 -20.87 -10.29 -4.00
CA ASP A 242 -21.60 -9.56 -2.95
C ASP A 242 -21.71 -8.05 -3.21
N GLY A 243 -21.11 -7.55 -4.30
CA GLY A 243 -21.00 -6.13 -4.61
C GLY A 243 -19.55 -5.69 -4.82
N CYS A 244 -19.33 -4.39 -4.85
CA CYS A 244 -18.00 -3.84 -5.02
C CYS A 244 -17.20 -3.78 -3.71
N ARG A 245 -15.92 -4.17 -3.79
CA ARG A 245 -14.92 -4.03 -2.74
C ARG A 245 -13.93 -2.95 -3.13
N ALA A 246 -13.42 -2.24 -2.13
CA ALA A 246 -12.39 -1.23 -2.31
C ALA A 246 -11.20 -1.49 -1.40
N VAL A 247 -10.00 -1.22 -1.91
CA VAL A 247 -8.77 -1.05 -1.12
C VAL A 247 -8.21 0.32 -1.46
N ALA A 248 -7.56 0.98 -0.52
CA ALA A 248 -6.95 2.27 -0.78
C ALA A 248 -5.62 2.44 -0.08
N ILE A 249 -4.64 2.97 -0.80
CA ILE A 249 -3.30 3.25 -0.30
C ILE A 249 -2.92 4.71 -0.55
N PRO A 250 -2.05 5.30 0.30
CA PRO A 250 -1.50 6.61 0.03
C PRO A 250 -0.56 6.59 -1.19
N VAL A 251 -0.49 7.71 -1.91
CA VAL A 251 0.57 7.93 -2.91
C VAL A 251 1.79 8.50 -2.23
N LEU A 252 2.91 7.78 -2.32
CA LEU A 252 4.19 8.19 -1.78
C LEU A 252 4.92 9.15 -2.73
N ARG A 253 5.63 10.12 -2.16
CA ARG A 253 6.45 11.06 -2.92
C ARG A 253 7.80 10.42 -3.23
N ALA A 254 8.07 10.21 -4.52
CA ALA A 254 9.32 9.64 -5.01
C ALA A 254 10.16 10.70 -5.73
N GLU A 255 11.48 10.47 -5.76
CA GLU A 255 12.37 11.22 -6.64
C GLU A 255 12.15 10.78 -8.10
N PRO A 256 12.40 11.65 -9.10
CA PRO A 256 12.25 11.30 -10.52
C PRO A 256 12.96 10.00 -10.91
N ARG A 257 14.15 9.77 -10.34
CA ARG A 257 14.94 8.55 -10.59
C ARG A 257 14.24 7.30 -10.08
N ASP A 258 13.60 7.37 -8.91
CA ASP A 258 12.96 6.21 -8.30
C ASP A 258 11.70 5.82 -9.07
N LEU A 259 10.91 6.82 -9.49
CA LEU A 259 9.76 6.59 -10.37
C LEU A 259 10.19 5.96 -11.71
N ALA A 260 11.22 6.51 -12.36
CA ALA A 260 11.75 5.95 -13.60
C ALA A 260 12.25 4.51 -13.41
N ALA A 261 12.94 4.22 -12.30
CA ALA A 261 13.41 2.88 -11.99
C ALA A 261 12.26 1.88 -11.78
N GLU A 262 11.20 2.25 -11.06
CA GLU A 262 10.02 1.37 -10.88
C GLU A 262 9.33 1.07 -12.22
N VAL A 263 9.17 2.08 -13.08
CA VAL A 263 8.61 1.88 -14.43
C VAL A 263 9.50 0.94 -15.26
N LEU A 264 10.82 1.14 -15.24
CA LEU A 264 11.76 0.29 -15.98
C LEU A 264 11.80 -1.15 -15.45
N LEU A 265 11.72 -1.34 -14.14
CA LEU A 265 11.64 -2.67 -13.52
C LEU A 265 10.35 -3.38 -13.93
N ALA A 266 9.21 -2.69 -13.88
CA ALA A 266 7.94 -3.25 -14.34
C ALA A 266 7.99 -3.64 -15.82
N LEU A 267 8.58 -2.80 -16.69
CA LEU A 267 8.74 -3.12 -18.11
C LEU A 267 9.68 -4.30 -18.37
N ARG A 268 10.77 -4.41 -17.60
CA ARG A 268 11.70 -5.54 -17.69
C ARG A 268 11.04 -6.85 -17.30
N ASP A 269 10.22 -6.82 -16.25
CA ASP A 269 9.59 -8.00 -15.68
C ASP A 269 8.31 -8.42 -16.46
N MET A 270 7.83 -7.57 -17.37
CA MET A 270 6.76 -7.92 -18.30
C MET A 270 7.23 -8.94 -19.34
N PRO A 271 6.40 -9.94 -19.69
CA PRO A 271 6.73 -10.87 -20.76
C PRO A 271 6.96 -10.12 -22.08
N ALA A 272 7.97 -10.55 -22.85
CA ALA A 272 8.47 -9.89 -24.06
C ALA A 272 7.41 -9.65 -25.17
N ALA A 273 6.21 -10.22 -25.03
CA ALA A 273 5.05 -9.98 -25.88
C ALA A 273 4.23 -8.72 -25.50
N ALA A 274 4.67 -7.92 -24.52
CA ALA A 274 3.99 -6.68 -24.17
C ALA A 274 3.95 -5.73 -25.38
N ASP A 275 2.75 -5.46 -25.89
CA ASP A 275 2.48 -4.53 -26.99
C ASP A 275 3.31 -3.24 -26.81
N PRO A 276 4.08 -2.78 -27.82
CA PRO A 276 4.81 -1.50 -27.74
C PRO A 276 3.96 -0.30 -27.33
N ARG A 277 2.63 -0.38 -27.45
CA ARG A 277 1.68 0.61 -26.90
C ARG A 277 1.59 0.54 -25.38
N ILE A 278 1.63 -0.65 -24.78
CA ILE A 278 1.68 -0.86 -23.32
C ILE A 278 2.95 -0.25 -22.75
N ALA A 279 4.10 -0.54 -23.37
CA ALA A 279 5.37 0.05 -22.96
C ALA A 279 5.36 1.58 -23.04
N ARG A 280 4.82 2.15 -24.14
CA ARG A 280 4.64 3.61 -24.27
C ARG A 280 3.69 4.20 -23.25
N ARG A 281 2.57 3.51 -22.94
CA ARG A 281 1.61 3.96 -21.92
C ARG A 281 2.25 4.01 -20.54
N LEU A 282 3.04 3.01 -20.16
CA LEU A 282 3.76 3.02 -18.88
C LEU A 282 4.90 4.05 -18.84
N MET A 283 5.67 4.17 -19.92
CA MET A 283 6.73 5.18 -20.02
C MET A 283 6.19 6.61 -19.95
N ALA A 284 4.91 6.85 -20.27
CA ALA A 284 4.28 8.16 -20.06
C ALA A 284 4.11 8.52 -18.57
N ALA A 285 4.28 7.58 -17.64
CA ALA A 285 4.37 7.88 -16.21
C ALA A 285 5.79 8.28 -15.79
N ALA A 286 6.82 7.93 -16.58
CA ALA A 286 8.19 8.31 -16.28
C ALA A 286 8.40 9.82 -16.51
N PRO A 287 9.24 10.48 -15.69
CA PRO A 287 9.49 11.90 -15.84
C PRO A 287 10.11 12.24 -17.22
N GLU A 288 9.50 13.20 -17.96
CA GLU A 288 9.93 13.63 -19.31
C GLU A 288 11.41 14.07 -19.38
N ARG A 289 11.94 14.57 -18.27
CA ARG A 289 13.36 14.80 -18.05
C ARG A 289 13.69 14.36 -16.64
N ALA A 290 14.36 13.23 -16.48
CA ALA A 290 15.23 13.09 -15.32
C ALA A 290 16.19 14.29 -15.40
N PRO A 291 16.27 15.18 -14.39
CA PRO A 291 17.26 16.24 -14.43
C PRO A 291 18.60 15.59 -14.71
N ALA A 292 19.27 16.04 -15.78
CA ALA A 292 20.64 15.65 -16.03
C ALA A 292 21.37 15.82 -14.71
N ARG A 293 22.12 14.80 -14.27
CA ARG A 293 22.93 14.88 -13.05
C ARG A 293 23.56 16.27 -13.06
N ALA A 294 23.11 17.17 -12.18
CA ALA A 294 24.06 18.07 -11.59
C ALA A 294 25.06 17.07 -11.03
N SER A 295 26.24 16.99 -11.62
CA SER A 295 27.35 16.33 -10.96
C SER A 295 27.60 17.20 -9.73
N VAL A 296 26.75 17.03 -8.71
CA VAL A 296 27.18 17.24 -7.36
C VAL A 296 28.26 16.20 -7.28
N GLN A 297 29.51 16.65 -7.48
CA GLN A 297 30.64 16.07 -6.81
C GLN A 297 30.30 16.22 -5.33
N VAL A 298 29.38 15.39 -4.84
CA VAL A 298 29.47 14.90 -3.50
C VAL A 298 30.83 14.25 -3.57
N ARG A 299 31.84 14.95 -3.05
CA ARG A 299 32.98 14.25 -2.50
C ARG A 299 32.34 13.29 -1.52
N THR A 300 31.99 12.09 -2.00
CA THR A 300 31.89 10.92 -1.18
C THR A 300 33.26 10.87 -0.57
N VAL A 301 33.38 11.49 0.60
CA VAL A 301 34.45 11.20 1.51
C VAL A 301 34.17 9.75 1.82
N VAL A 302 34.72 8.86 0.99
CA VAL A 302 34.83 7.45 1.28
C VAL A 302 35.48 7.45 2.65
N PRO A 303 34.75 7.08 3.71
CA PRO A 303 35.36 7.02 5.01
C PRO A 303 36.51 6.01 4.85
N ALA A 304 37.71 6.39 5.25
CA ALA A 304 38.87 5.50 5.17
C ALA A 304 38.74 4.21 6.02
N GLN A 305 37.57 3.98 6.62
CA GLN A 305 37.23 2.87 7.50
C GLN A 305 35.82 2.37 7.15
N PRO A 306 35.59 1.04 7.15
CA PRO A 306 34.27 0.48 6.93
C PRO A 306 33.26 1.04 7.95
N VAL A 307 32.16 1.61 7.43
CA VAL A 307 31.05 2.13 8.22
C VAL A 307 29.99 1.03 8.35
N LEU A 308 29.38 0.91 9.52
CA LEU A 308 28.17 0.10 9.70
C LEU A 308 26.98 0.87 9.12
N HIS A 309 26.24 0.28 8.17
CA HIS A 309 25.00 0.86 7.67
C HIS A 309 23.80 0.21 8.34
N VAL A 310 23.02 0.98 9.09
CA VAL A 310 21.86 0.50 9.84
C VAL A 310 20.59 0.78 9.04
N LEU A 311 19.88 -0.30 8.69
CA LEU A 311 18.57 -0.30 8.09
C LEU A 311 17.54 -0.59 9.17
N LEU A 312 16.87 0.46 9.64
CA LEU A 312 15.97 0.36 10.79
C LEU A 312 14.52 0.33 10.31
N ASP A 313 13.82 -0.78 10.57
CA ASP A 313 12.37 -0.85 10.49
C ASP A 313 11.80 -0.51 11.87
N HIS A 314 11.20 0.68 11.99
CA HIS A 314 10.65 1.13 13.26
C HIS A 314 9.17 0.76 13.39
N ASP A 315 8.90 -0.17 14.30
CA ASP A 315 7.60 -0.78 14.57
C ASP A 315 7.00 -0.39 15.93
N LEU A 316 7.61 0.57 16.63
CA LEU A 316 7.19 1.10 17.92
C LEU A 316 6.69 2.55 17.80
N GLY A 317 6.23 3.12 18.90
CA GLY A 317 5.92 4.55 18.99
C GLY A 317 7.15 5.41 18.69
N CYS A 318 6.96 6.55 18.01
CA CYS A 318 8.04 7.48 17.63
C CYS A 318 8.91 7.95 18.81
N ASP A 319 8.35 7.97 20.02
CA ASP A 319 9.03 8.27 21.28
C ASP A 319 10.14 7.25 21.60
N MET A 320 10.00 6.01 21.14
CA MET A 320 10.98 4.93 21.32
C MET A 320 12.15 4.97 20.33
N LEU A 321 12.10 5.84 19.29
CA LEU A 321 13.21 5.98 18.33
C LEU A 321 14.51 6.40 19.01
N ARG A 322 14.44 7.36 19.96
CA ARG A 322 15.63 7.84 20.68
C ARG A 322 16.28 6.72 21.46
N GLU A 323 15.48 5.95 22.20
CA GLU A 323 15.96 4.80 22.99
C GLU A 323 16.58 3.72 22.10
N THR A 324 15.94 3.42 20.97
CA THR A 324 16.45 2.45 19.99
C THR A 324 17.82 2.87 19.47
N LEU A 325 17.99 4.17 19.15
CA LEU A 325 19.27 4.70 18.69
C LEU A 325 20.33 4.77 19.79
N SER A 326 19.96 5.13 21.02
CA SER A 326 20.87 5.08 22.18
C SER A 326 21.43 3.68 22.37
N ARG A 327 20.57 2.66 22.27
CA ARG A 327 20.99 1.26 22.38
C ARG A 327 21.96 0.83 21.27
N LEU A 328 21.82 1.38 20.07
CA LEU A 328 22.78 1.20 18.97
C LEU A 328 24.13 1.87 19.25
N ILE A 329 24.11 3.10 19.79
CA ILE A 329 25.33 3.84 20.15
C ILE A 329 26.11 3.07 21.22
N ASP A 330 25.44 2.57 22.25
CA ASP A 330 26.06 1.79 23.32
C ASP A 330 26.71 0.50 22.81
N ALA A 331 26.13 -0.12 21.78
CA ALA A 331 26.62 -1.37 21.22
C ALA A 331 27.76 -1.19 20.21
N HIS A 332 27.88 -0.02 19.59
CA HIS A 332 28.85 0.23 18.54
C HIS A 332 29.51 1.61 18.68
N ALA A 333 30.74 1.62 19.21
CA ALA A 333 31.56 2.83 19.36
C ALA A 333 32.09 3.41 18.04
N GLY A 334 31.92 2.70 16.92
CA GLY A 334 32.42 3.10 15.60
C GLY A 334 31.53 4.11 14.86
N ARG A 335 31.87 4.36 13.59
CA ARG A 335 31.05 5.18 12.69
C ARG A 335 29.94 4.32 12.12
N PHE A 336 28.70 4.79 12.22
CA PHE A 336 27.57 4.16 11.57
C PHE A 336 26.66 5.18 10.90
N SER A 337 25.94 4.74 9.87
CA SER A 337 24.89 5.50 9.22
C SER A 337 23.55 4.83 9.47
N VAL A 338 22.48 5.61 9.60
CA VAL A 338 21.12 5.10 9.86
C VAL A 338 20.21 5.53 8.74
N GLN A 339 19.46 4.58 8.20
CA GLN A 339 18.38 4.77 7.25
C GLN A 339 17.11 4.15 7.84
N LEU A 340 16.03 4.93 7.95
CA LEU A 340 14.71 4.38 8.25
C LEU A 340 14.06 3.86 6.97
N LEU A 341 13.36 2.74 7.09
CA LEU A 341 12.62 2.15 5.97
C LEU A 341 11.22 2.73 5.78
N ARG A 342 10.75 3.60 6.70
CA ARG A 342 9.44 4.26 6.67
C ARG A 342 9.59 5.77 6.54
N ASP A 343 9.14 6.33 5.41
CA ASP A 343 9.33 7.74 5.05
C ASP A 343 8.67 8.74 6.02
N ALA A 344 7.48 8.41 6.53
CA ALA A 344 6.74 9.27 7.45
C ALA A 344 7.51 9.56 8.75
N LEU A 345 8.51 8.72 9.08
CA LEU A 345 9.28 8.80 10.30
C LEU A 345 10.60 9.58 10.16
N LEU A 346 10.91 10.15 8.98
CA LEU A 346 12.13 10.94 8.77
C LEU A 346 12.26 12.18 9.69
N PRO A 347 11.22 13.03 9.86
CA PRO A 347 11.33 14.15 10.80
C PRO A 347 11.49 13.71 12.27
N PRO A 348 10.73 12.72 12.79
CA PRO A 348 11.00 12.11 14.08
C PRO A 348 12.43 11.57 14.24
N LEU A 349 12.96 10.90 13.21
CA LEU A 349 14.32 10.35 13.23
C LEU A 349 15.40 11.42 13.37
N ALA A 350 15.29 12.51 12.61
CA ALA A 350 16.27 13.60 12.72
C ALA A 350 16.35 14.15 14.15
N ARG A 351 15.20 14.28 14.82
CA ARG A 351 15.13 14.66 16.25
C ARG A 351 15.71 13.58 17.15
N ALA A 352 15.39 12.31 16.93
CA ALA A 352 15.90 11.19 17.70
C ALA A 352 17.44 11.06 17.58
N VAL A 353 18.00 11.21 16.38
CA VAL A 353 19.44 11.22 16.10
C VAL A 353 20.14 12.34 16.86
N ALA A 354 19.58 13.56 16.84
CA ALA A 354 20.12 14.69 17.59
C ALA A 354 20.07 14.45 19.10
N GLY A 355 18.94 13.94 19.61
CA GLY A 355 18.75 13.62 21.03
C GLY A 355 19.71 12.53 21.52
N ALA A 356 19.76 11.39 20.82
CA ALA A 356 20.63 10.28 21.18
C ALA A 356 22.11 10.67 21.13
N ARG A 357 22.54 11.47 20.15
CA ARG A 357 23.91 12.02 20.13
C ARG A 357 24.19 12.93 21.32
N ALA A 358 23.24 13.78 21.70
CA ALA A 358 23.38 14.69 22.84
C ALA A 358 23.55 13.92 24.16
N ASP A 359 22.79 12.84 24.34
CA ASP A 359 22.88 11.96 25.52
C ASP A 359 24.25 11.32 25.68
N HIS A 360 24.94 11.06 24.56
CA HIS A 360 26.27 10.44 24.53
C HIS A 360 27.39 11.47 24.30
N GLY A 361 27.17 12.72 24.72
CA GLY A 361 28.18 13.79 24.70
C GLY A 361 28.70 14.16 23.31
N GLY A 362 27.94 13.89 22.24
CA GLY A 362 28.33 14.17 20.85
C GLY A 362 29.44 13.27 20.30
N ALA A 363 29.92 12.29 21.09
CA ALA A 363 30.98 11.38 20.68
C ALA A 363 30.50 10.34 19.65
N ALA A 364 29.20 10.04 19.64
CA ALA A 364 28.59 9.09 18.73
C ALA A 364 28.66 9.58 17.27
N ARG A 365 29.39 8.84 16.43
CA ARG A 365 29.56 9.15 15.00
C ARG A 365 28.45 8.50 14.16
N MET A 366 27.20 8.80 14.50
CA MET A 366 26.00 8.31 13.82
C MET A 366 25.55 9.30 12.75
N GLN A 367 25.47 8.96 11.46
CA GLN A 367 24.96 9.87 10.42
C GLN A 367 23.59 9.45 9.89
N LEU A 368 22.75 10.40 9.52
CA LEU A 368 21.51 10.09 8.79
C LEU A 368 21.85 9.87 7.31
N ALA A 369 21.42 8.73 6.75
CA ALA A 369 21.57 8.47 5.32
C ALA A 369 20.70 9.44 4.50
N ALA A 370 21.30 10.06 3.48
CA ALA A 370 20.61 11.04 2.64
C ALA A 370 19.72 10.39 1.56
N SER A 371 19.98 9.13 1.20
CA SER A 371 19.23 8.39 0.19
C SER A 371 18.12 7.56 0.81
N ARG A 372 16.94 7.59 0.16
CA ARG A 372 15.76 6.79 0.56
C ARG A 372 15.79 5.37 0.00
N ARG A 373 16.51 5.17 -1.09
CA ARG A 373 16.71 3.87 -1.75
C ARG A 373 18.14 3.41 -1.51
N ILE A 374 18.27 2.13 -1.18
CA ILE A 374 19.58 1.47 -1.05
C ILE A 374 20.05 1.13 -2.47
N ASP A 375 21.17 1.73 -2.87
CA ASP A 375 21.86 1.36 -4.10
C ASP A 375 22.73 0.13 -3.80
N TRP A 376 22.12 -1.06 -3.89
CA TRP A 376 22.76 -2.33 -3.51
C TRP A 376 24.11 -2.54 -4.21
N ALA A 377 24.21 -2.16 -5.49
CA ALA A 377 25.45 -2.30 -6.27
C ALA A 377 26.60 -1.43 -5.75
N ARG A 378 26.29 -0.35 -5.02
CA ARG A 378 27.27 0.57 -4.44
C ARG A 378 27.40 0.44 -2.94
N LEU A 379 26.63 -0.45 -2.32
CA LEU A 379 26.66 -0.68 -0.88
C LEU A 379 28.09 -0.94 -0.34
N PRO A 380 28.96 -1.72 -1.03
CA PRO A 380 30.33 -1.93 -0.58
C PRO A 380 31.22 -0.68 -0.67
N ASP A 381 30.85 0.32 -1.48
CA ASP A 381 31.62 1.56 -1.63
C ASP A 381 31.60 2.41 -0.33
N PHE A 382 30.58 2.23 0.51
CA PHE A 382 30.32 3.10 1.66
C PHE A 382 29.98 2.37 2.95
N ALA A 383 29.74 1.06 2.92
CA ALA A 383 29.50 0.23 4.09
C ALA A 383 30.37 -1.02 4.04
N GLY A 384 30.94 -1.42 5.18
CA GLY A 384 31.57 -2.74 5.31
C GLY A 384 30.56 -3.81 5.73
N HIS A 385 29.58 -3.41 6.54
CA HIS A 385 28.53 -4.26 7.06
C HIS A 385 27.20 -3.52 7.08
N VAL A 386 26.12 -4.28 6.98
CA VAL A 386 24.76 -3.79 7.07
C VAL A 386 24.06 -4.46 8.25
N LEU A 387 23.52 -3.67 9.17
CA LEU A 387 22.64 -4.15 10.22
C LEU A 387 21.20 -3.82 9.85
N TYR A 388 20.41 -4.82 9.57
CA TYR A 388 18.95 -4.72 9.56
C TYR A 388 18.43 -4.96 10.97
N ALA A 389 17.49 -4.16 11.43
CA ALA A 389 16.79 -4.43 12.69
C ALA A 389 15.36 -3.92 12.67
N ARG A 390 14.45 -4.72 13.24
CA ARG A 390 13.24 -4.15 13.85
C ARG A 390 13.59 -3.48 15.17
N SER A 391 12.99 -2.33 15.43
CA SER A 391 13.26 -1.57 16.67
C SER A 391 12.87 -2.36 17.93
N SER A 392 11.73 -3.07 17.89
CA SER A 392 11.32 -4.01 18.93
C SER A 392 12.38 -5.08 19.23
N ALA A 393 12.93 -5.72 18.19
CA ALA A 393 13.98 -6.73 18.33
C ALA A 393 15.27 -6.14 18.93
N LEU A 394 15.68 -4.96 18.48
CA LEU A 394 16.89 -4.31 18.95
C LEU A 394 16.82 -3.99 20.45
N LEU A 395 15.66 -3.53 20.93
CA LEU A 395 15.40 -3.18 22.33
C LEU A 395 15.26 -4.38 23.27
N GLN A 396 14.90 -5.56 22.77
CA GLN A 396 14.65 -6.74 23.61
C GLN A 396 15.78 -7.78 23.59
N LEU A 397 16.61 -7.77 22.54
CA LEU A 397 17.71 -8.71 22.38
C LEU A 397 19.00 -8.10 22.93
N ASP A 398 19.76 -8.86 23.72
CA ASP A 398 21.12 -8.50 24.14
C ASP A 398 22.19 -9.20 23.29
N GLY A 399 21.88 -10.39 22.76
CA GLY A 399 22.83 -11.23 22.00
C GLY A 399 23.36 -10.58 20.72
N TRP A 400 22.56 -9.74 20.05
CA TRP A 400 23.01 -9.06 18.81
C TRP A 400 24.23 -8.15 19.02
N ARG A 401 24.47 -7.62 20.24
CA ARG A 401 25.63 -6.77 20.52
C ARG A 401 26.93 -7.55 20.41
N SER A 402 26.98 -8.74 21.01
CA SER A 402 28.13 -9.64 20.90
C SER A 402 28.34 -10.14 19.47
N GLU A 403 27.25 -10.41 18.75
CA GLU A 403 27.33 -10.84 17.35
C GLU A 403 27.78 -9.72 16.43
N LEU A 404 27.39 -8.46 16.68
CA LEU A 404 27.91 -7.32 15.93
C LEU A 404 29.42 -7.21 16.09
N ALA A 405 29.94 -7.33 17.31
CA ALA A 405 31.39 -7.33 17.52
C ALA A 405 32.09 -8.50 16.80
N ALA A 406 31.49 -9.70 16.82
CA ALA A 406 32.03 -10.88 16.16
C ALA A 406 31.98 -10.78 14.62
N ALA A 407 30.86 -10.34 14.05
CA ALA A 407 30.66 -10.14 12.62
C ALA A 407 31.61 -9.09 12.06
N LEU A 408 31.82 -7.98 12.79
CA LEU A 408 32.80 -6.96 12.40
C LEU A 408 34.26 -7.46 12.42
N SER A 409 34.52 -8.63 13.04
CA SER A 409 35.87 -9.17 13.27
C SER A 409 36.21 -10.41 12.44
N GLY A 410 35.28 -10.96 11.64
CA GLY A 410 35.52 -12.19 10.88
C GLY A 410 34.66 -12.35 9.63
N PRO A 411 35.02 -13.24 8.69
CA PRO A 411 34.23 -13.49 7.50
C PRO A 411 33.02 -14.32 7.88
N CYS A 412 31.85 -13.69 7.98
CA CYS A 412 30.57 -14.39 7.99
C CYS A 412 29.63 -13.73 6.98
N GLY A 413 28.90 -14.54 6.20
CA GLY A 413 27.88 -14.03 5.27
C GLY A 413 26.77 -13.25 5.99
N GLY A 414 26.38 -13.72 7.17
CA GLY A 414 25.60 -12.92 8.12
C GLY A 414 25.24 -13.62 9.43
N VAL A 415 24.76 -12.84 10.41
CA VAL A 415 24.27 -13.32 11.70
C VAL A 415 22.85 -12.82 11.92
N VAL A 416 21.95 -13.69 12.36
CA VAL A 416 20.55 -13.37 12.60
C VAL A 416 20.17 -13.72 14.04
N SER A 417 19.71 -12.73 14.80
CA SER A 417 19.26 -12.86 16.18
C SER A 417 17.75 -12.71 16.28
N VAL A 418 17.10 -13.66 16.94
CA VAL A 418 15.63 -13.76 17.04
C VAL A 418 15.19 -13.91 18.51
N PRO A 419 14.17 -13.19 18.99
CA PRO A 419 13.60 -13.37 20.31
C PRO A 419 12.84 -14.69 20.40
N HIS A 420 13.02 -15.41 21.51
CA HIS A 420 12.25 -16.61 21.79
C HIS A 420 11.76 -16.65 23.24
N ALA A 421 10.48 -16.96 23.43
CA ALA A 421 9.83 -17.09 24.74
C ALA A 421 9.25 -18.50 25.00
N GLY A 422 9.54 -19.49 24.13
CA GLY A 422 8.96 -20.83 24.22
C GLY A 422 9.99 -21.95 24.47
N PRO A 423 9.53 -23.20 24.68
CA PRO A 423 10.40 -24.37 24.70
C PRO A 423 10.80 -24.80 23.28
N GLY A 424 12.09 -25.10 23.09
CA GLY A 424 12.69 -25.55 21.82
C GLY A 424 13.61 -24.52 21.18
N GLN A 425 14.55 -24.94 20.33
CA GLN A 425 15.38 -24.02 19.53
C GLN A 425 14.59 -23.55 18.29
N PRO A 426 14.38 -22.24 18.09
CA PRO A 426 13.84 -21.73 16.83
C PRO A 426 14.72 -22.13 15.66
N THR A 427 14.13 -22.78 14.66
CA THR A 427 14.74 -22.96 13.34
C THR A 427 14.49 -21.72 12.49
N THR A 428 15.25 -21.54 11.41
CA THR A 428 14.94 -20.51 10.38
C THR A 428 13.51 -20.66 9.88
N GLY A 429 13.02 -21.90 9.77
CA GLY A 429 11.62 -22.20 9.46
C GLY A 429 10.62 -21.59 10.46
N ARG A 430 10.90 -21.60 11.78
CA ARG A 430 10.05 -20.94 12.78
C ARG A 430 10.18 -19.42 12.79
N MET A 431 11.38 -18.88 12.59
CA MET A 431 11.56 -17.42 12.44
C MET A 431 10.67 -16.87 11.33
N ILE A 432 10.57 -17.62 10.23
CA ILE A 432 9.74 -17.29 9.07
C ILE A 432 8.27 -17.58 9.36
N ALA A 433 7.94 -18.78 9.85
CA ALA A 433 6.56 -19.15 10.13
C ALA A 433 5.93 -18.24 11.18
N ASP A 434 6.63 -17.85 12.23
CA ASP A 434 6.06 -17.08 13.34
C ASP A 434 6.26 -15.56 13.15
N HIS A 435 6.85 -15.10 12.03
CA HIS A 435 7.18 -13.69 11.75
C HIS A 435 7.91 -12.95 12.87
N LEU A 436 8.76 -13.70 13.57
CA LEU A 436 9.46 -13.21 14.75
C LEU A 436 10.32 -12.00 14.38
N PRO A 437 10.20 -10.86 15.08
CA PRO A 437 11.03 -9.69 14.78
C PRO A 437 12.49 -10.05 14.98
N PHE A 438 13.41 -9.57 14.14
CA PHE A 438 14.80 -10.00 14.18
C PHE A 438 15.78 -8.84 13.98
N VAL A 439 17.02 -9.09 14.38
CA VAL A 439 18.19 -8.30 14.01
C VAL A 439 19.05 -9.17 13.10
N ALA A 440 19.47 -8.64 11.96
CA ALA A 440 20.36 -9.34 11.04
C ALA A 440 21.55 -8.46 10.67
N ILE A 441 22.73 -9.04 10.63
CA ILE A 441 23.98 -8.36 10.30
C ILE A 441 24.58 -9.11 9.12
N PHE A 442 24.87 -8.39 8.05
CA PHE A 442 25.43 -8.95 6.83
C PHE A 442 26.70 -8.21 6.42
N GLU A 443 27.60 -8.90 5.74
CA GLU A 443 28.67 -8.25 4.99
C GLU A 443 28.08 -7.50 3.78
N ALA A 444 28.62 -6.30 3.49
CA ALA A 444 28.03 -5.43 2.48
C ALA A 444 28.16 -6.01 1.06
N GLY A 445 29.27 -6.68 0.74
CA GLY A 445 29.47 -7.39 -0.52
C GLY A 445 28.46 -8.51 -0.72
N PHE A 446 28.27 -9.35 0.29
CA PHE A 446 27.24 -10.39 0.28
C PHE A 446 25.84 -9.87 -0.07
N LEU A 447 25.39 -8.77 0.57
CA LEU A 447 24.09 -8.18 0.23
C LEU A 447 24.07 -7.52 -1.15
N ALA A 448 25.18 -6.90 -1.57
CA ALA A 448 25.29 -6.28 -2.88
C ALA A 448 25.11 -7.30 -4.01
N ASP A 449 25.60 -8.52 -3.84
CA ASP A 449 25.45 -9.61 -4.80
C ASP A 449 24.08 -10.28 -4.70
N ALA A 450 23.57 -10.51 -3.49
CA ALA A 450 22.35 -11.27 -3.28
C ALA A 450 21.06 -10.46 -3.53
N MET A 451 21.02 -9.19 -3.13
CA MET A 451 19.78 -8.39 -3.16
C MET A 451 19.27 -8.05 -4.57
N PRO A 452 20.12 -7.81 -5.59
CA PRO A 452 19.65 -7.63 -6.97
C PRO A 452 18.96 -8.87 -7.56
N GLY A 453 19.35 -10.07 -7.13
CA GLY A 453 18.76 -11.35 -7.54
C GLY A 453 17.61 -11.83 -6.63
N ALA A 454 17.49 -11.29 -5.41
CA ALA A 454 16.38 -11.59 -4.51
C ALA A 454 15.04 -11.20 -5.16
N ARG A 455 14.07 -12.11 -5.11
CA ARG A 455 12.77 -11.94 -5.79
C ARG A 455 12.14 -10.60 -5.38
N PRO A 456 11.74 -9.72 -6.32
CA PRO A 456 11.06 -8.46 -6.01
C PRO A 456 9.60 -8.67 -5.57
N SER A 457 9.23 -9.89 -5.21
CA SER A 457 7.88 -10.33 -4.92
C SER A 457 7.41 -9.98 -3.50
N PHE A 458 8.32 -9.60 -2.61
CA PHE A 458 8.01 -9.12 -1.26
C PHE A 458 7.93 -7.59 -1.23
N LEU A 459 6.92 -7.08 -0.52
CA LEU A 459 6.56 -5.67 -0.42
C LEU A 459 7.52 -4.88 0.49
N THR A 460 8.09 -5.54 1.49
CA THR A 460 9.00 -4.95 2.45
C THR A 460 10.42 -5.48 2.27
N LEU A 461 11.40 -4.66 2.65
CA LEU A 461 12.79 -5.14 2.73
C LEU A 461 12.92 -6.28 3.74
N GLU A 462 12.13 -6.28 4.81
CA GLU A 462 12.10 -7.38 5.77
C GLU A 462 11.74 -8.71 5.09
N GLY A 463 10.67 -8.72 4.30
CA GLY A 463 10.24 -9.90 3.56
C GLY A 463 11.33 -10.44 2.64
N ARG A 464 11.99 -9.54 1.89
CA ARG A 464 13.12 -9.89 1.02
C ARG A 464 14.32 -10.45 1.80
N LEU A 465 14.65 -9.86 2.94
CA LEU A 465 15.75 -10.32 3.79
C LEU A 465 15.43 -11.67 4.43
N ARG A 466 14.18 -11.91 4.85
CA ARG A 466 13.77 -13.22 5.37
C ARG A 466 13.86 -14.32 4.33
N ASP A 467 13.46 -14.05 3.09
CA ASP A 467 13.60 -14.98 1.97
C ASP A 467 15.07 -15.29 1.69
N LEU A 468 15.91 -14.26 1.66
CA LEU A 468 17.35 -14.41 1.52
C LEU A 468 17.95 -15.27 2.65
N ILE A 469 17.62 -14.97 3.91
CA ILE A 469 18.07 -15.74 5.08
C ILE A 469 17.63 -17.20 4.96
N HIS A 470 16.40 -17.44 4.50
CA HIS A 470 15.89 -18.78 4.29
C HIS A 470 16.67 -19.56 3.22
N ALA A 471 16.85 -18.94 2.05
CA ALA A 471 17.56 -19.52 0.92
C ALA A 471 19.01 -19.87 1.30
N GLN A 472 19.68 -19.00 2.07
CA GLN A 472 21.03 -19.28 2.56
C GLN A 472 21.06 -20.43 3.57
N ALA A 473 20.12 -20.45 4.52
CA ALA A 473 20.07 -21.49 5.52
C ALA A 473 19.77 -22.88 4.93
N THR A 474 18.95 -22.96 3.88
CA THR A 474 18.65 -24.21 3.17
C THR A 474 19.79 -24.67 2.26
N ALA A 475 20.50 -23.73 1.63
CA ALA A 475 21.66 -24.02 0.80
C ALA A 475 22.93 -24.39 1.61
N GLY A 476 22.88 -24.35 2.95
CA GLY A 476 24.05 -24.56 3.81
C GLY A 476 25.07 -23.43 3.74
N GLY A 477 24.63 -22.21 3.41
CA GLY A 477 25.46 -21.02 3.36
C GLY A 477 25.98 -20.57 4.73
N ASP A 478 26.91 -19.61 4.73
CA ASP A 478 27.57 -19.10 5.94
C ASP A 478 26.70 -18.07 6.68
N LEU A 479 25.54 -18.53 7.16
CA LEU A 479 24.61 -17.73 7.96
C LEU A 479 24.40 -18.36 9.34
N ARG A 480 24.66 -17.58 10.39
CA ARG A 480 24.50 -18.02 11.78
C ARG A 480 23.16 -17.56 12.33
N LEU A 481 22.29 -18.50 12.70
CA LEU A 481 21.05 -18.20 13.40
C LEU A 481 21.27 -18.33 14.92
N ARG A 482 20.87 -17.30 15.65
CA ARG A 482 20.91 -17.25 17.11
C ARG A 482 19.54 -16.87 17.67
N THR A 483 19.23 -17.46 18.81
CA THR A 483 17.95 -17.27 19.48
C THR A 483 18.22 -16.83 20.91
N ASP A 484 17.72 -15.66 21.30
CA ASP A 484 17.92 -15.11 22.63
C ASP A 484 16.59 -15.09 23.40
N PRO A 485 16.62 -15.31 24.74
CA PRO A 485 15.43 -15.23 25.56
C PRO A 485 14.87 -13.81 25.54
N ALA A 486 13.57 -13.66 25.27
CA ALA A 486 12.89 -12.38 25.34
C ALA A 486 12.30 -12.16 26.74
N LEU A 487 12.68 -11.06 27.41
CA LEU A 487 12.18 -10.70 28.75
C LEU A 487 10.73 -10.19 28.74
N THR A 488 10.24 -9.73 27.57
CA THR A 488 8.85 -9.33 27.31
C THR A 488 8.72 -9.18 25.79
N LEU A 489 7.72 -9.80 25.16
CA LEU A 489 7.48 -9.63 23.73
C LEU A 489 6.91 -8.22 23.49
N PHE A 490 7.70 -7.32 22.89
CA PHE A 490 7.15 -6.10 22.30
C PHE A 490 6.42 -6.51 21.01
N GLU A 491 5.08 -6.49 21.01
CA GLU A 491 4.28 -6.93 19.84
C GLU A 491 4.37 -5.99 18.63
N GLY A 492 5.02 -4.81 18.76
CA GLY A 492 5.14 -3.84 17.67
C GLY A 492 3.79 -3.21 17.35
N THR A 493 3.49 -2.06 17.93
CA THR A 493 2.13 -1.48 17.91
C THR A 493 1.86 -0.57 16.71
N GLN A 494 2.83 -0.32 15.82
CA GLN A 494 2.64 0.67 14.74
C GLN A 494 2.58 0.08 13.34
N ALA A 495 1.46 0.35 12.66
CA ALA A 495 1.26 0.15 11.23
C ALA A 495 2.24 1.04 10.40
N PRO A 496 2.48 0.71 9.12
CA PRO A 496 3.46 1.40 8.25
C PRO A 496 3.27 2.91 8.09
N ASP A 497 2.09 3.43 8.41
CA ASP A 497 1.69 4.83 8.26
C ASP A 497 1.77 5.65 9.57
N GLY A 498 2.16 5.05 10.69
CA GLY A 498 2.30 5.74 11.98
C GLY A 498 0.98 6.19 12.60
N LEU A 499 -0.16 5.76 12.06
CA LEU A 499 -1.48 5.93 12.67
C LEU A 499 -1.83 4.64 13.44
N GLY A 500 -2.51 4.79 14.57
CA GLY A 500 -2.65 3.77 15.61
C GLY A 500 -3.13 2.40 15.14
N CYS A 501 -2.81 1.40 15.98
CA CYS A 501 -3.10 -0.03 15.84
C CYS A 501 -4.42 -0.35 15.09
N ASP A 502 -4.31 -1.03 13.95
CA ASP A 502 -5.32 -1.98 13.51
C ASP A 502 -4.72 -3.40 13.57
N PRO A 503 -5.31 -4.35 14.34
CA PRO A 503 -4.85 -5.73 14.45
C PRO A 503 -4.95 -6.55 13.15
N HIS A 504 -5.42 -5.96 12.04
CA HIS A 504 -5.43 -6.58 10.71
C HIS A 504 -4.37 -5.96 9.76
N LEU A 505 -3.11 -6.02 10.20
CA LEU A 505 -2.00 -6.60 9.44
C LEU A 505 -1.68 -5.96 8.06
N GLY A 506 -0.74 -5.00 8.05
CA GLY A 506 -0.18 -4.34 6.86
C GLY A 506 0.75 -5.20 5.96
N PRO A 507 1.60 -4.59 5.10
CA PRO A 507 2.52 -5.27 4.16
C PRO A 507 3.39 -6.37 4.76
N ILE A 508 3.72 -6.26 6.06
CA ILE A 508 4.47 -7.27 6.81
C ILE A 508 3.70 -8.59 6.90
N ALA A 509 2.38 -8.54 7.08
CA ALA A 509 1.51 -9.70 7.16
C ALA A 509 1.27 -10.36 5.81
N HIS A 510 1.28 -9.55 4.76
CA HIS A 510 1.27 -10.02 3.39
C HIS A 510 2.56 -10.78 3.10
N ASP A 511 3.72 -10.15 3.27
CA ASP A 511 5.03 -10.78 3.09
C ASP A 511 5.22 -12.04 3.94
N ALA A 512 4.63 -12.01 5.12
CA ALA A 512 4.55 -13.12 6.04
C ALA A 512 3.86 -14.35 5.45
N ALA A 513 2.67 -14.17 4.89
CA ALA A 513 1.96 -15.23 4.18
C ALA A 513 2.81 -15.74 3.01
N LEU A 514 3.36 -14.85 2.18
CA LEU A 514 4.17 -15.20 1.02
C LEU A 514 5.39 -16.09 1.38
N LEU A 515 6.09 -15.76 2.46
CA LEU A 515 7.25 -16.52 2.93
C LEU A 515 6.89 -17.92 3.43
N ARG A 516 5.85 -18.05 4.26
CA ARG A 516 5.39 -19.35 4.82
C ARG A 516 5.14 -20.39 3.74
N LEU A 517 4.81 -19.94 2.55
CA LEU A 517 4.35 -20.79 1.47
C LEU A 517 5.48 -21.14 0.51
N SER A 518 6.48 -20.26 0.34
CA SER A 518 7.76 -20.59 -0.31
C SER A 518 8.51 -21.72 0.42
N LEU A 519 8.36 -21.80 1.75
CA LEU A 519 8.91 -22.88 2.57
C LEU A 519 8.31 -24.27 2.28
N LYS A 520 7.06 -24.32 1.81
CA LYS A 520 6.37 -25.60 1.55
C LYS A 520 6.78 -26.25 0.23
N GLU A 521 7.40 -25.51 -0.68
CA GLU A 521 7.89 -26.06 -1.97
C GLU A 521 9.31 -26.62 -1.88
N ALA A 522 10.06 -26.31 -0.80
CA ALA A 522 11.43 -26.74 -0.57
C ALA A 522 11.57 -27.97 0.34
N ALA A 523 10.46 -28.45 0.90
CA ALA A 523 10.35 -29.66 1.74
C ALA A 523 9.55 -30.72 1.01
#